data_AF-A0A356X018-F1
#
_entry.id   AF-A0A356X018-F1
#
_cell.length_a   1.000
_cell.length_b   1.000
_cell.length_c   1.000
_cell.angle_alpha   90.00
_cell.angle_beta   90.00
_cell.angle_gamma   90.00
#
_symmetry.space_group_name_H-M   'P 1'
#
loop_
_entity.id
_entity.type
_entity.pdbx_description
1 polymer ?
#
loop_
_entity_poly.entity_id
_entity_poly.type
_entity_poly.pdbx_seq_one_letter_code
_entity_poly.pdbx_strand_id
1 'polypeptide(L)'
;QVSTDVIAQKYFRKAGVPAKLKKVKEKGVPKWLQRSVPDEKALKELPEEERYSHEIDSKQVFHRLAGCWTYWGWKHDYFDSEDDAKVFYSELAYMLATQMAAPNSPQWFNTGLHWAYGINGPSQGHYYVDGKTGELKRSEDAYTHPQPHACFIQSVDDDLVNEGGIMDLWTREARLFKYGSGTGSNFSKIRGSNEPLSGGGRSSGLMSFLKIGDRAAGAIK
;
A
#
# COMPACT_ATOMS: atom_id res chain seq x y z
N GLN A 1 6.83 23.92 13.10
CA GLN A 1 5.56 23.37 13.63
C GLN A 1 4.72 22.65 12.56
N VAL A 2 5.27 22.23 11.40
CA VAL A 2 4.46 21.66 10.30
C VAL A 2 4.68 20.15 10.11
N SER A 3 5.90 19.64 10.30
CA SER A 3 6.22 18.23 10.05
C SER A 3 5.59 17.26 11.06
N THR A 4 5.59 17.62 12.34
CA THR A 4 5.01 16.83 13.43
C THR A 4 3.49 16.66 13.29
N ASP A 5 2.80 17.73 12.87
CA ASP A 5 1.36 17.67 12.64
C ASP A 5 1.03 16.83 11.41
N VAL A 6 1.82 16.93 10.34
CA VAL A 6 1.63 16.13 9.12
C VAL A 6 1.78 14.64 9.42
N ILE A 7 2.83 14.22 10.12
CA ILE A 7 3.03 12.78 10.42
C ILE A 7 1.92 12.25 11.32
N ALA A 8 1.55 12.99 12.37
CA ALA A 8 0.50 12.57 13.31
C ALA A 8 -0.89 12.52 12.66
N GLN A 9 -1.22 13.49 11.81
CA GLN A 9 -2.56 13.60 11.21
C GLN A 9 -2.72 12.75 9.94
N LYS A 10 -1.65 12.56 9.15
CA LYS A 10 -1.73 11.86 7.86
C LYS A 10 -1.14 10.46 7.93
N TYR A 11 0.03 10.28 8.52
CA TYR A 11 0.82 9.05 8.34
C TYR A 11 0.68 8.03 9.46
N PHE A 12 0.27 8.46 10.65
CA PHE A 12 -0.05 7.53 11.74
C PHE A 12 -1.25 6.69 11.34
N ARG A 13 -1.14 5.38 11.57
CA ARG A 13 -2.24 4.45 11.45
C ARG A 13 -3.27 4.80 12.52
N LYS A 14 -4.45 5.25 12.09
CA LYS A 14 -5.49 5.81 12.97
C LYS A 14 -6.36 4.79 13.72
N ALA A 15 -6.27 3.50 13.38
CA ALA A 15 -7.09 2.47 14.00
C ALA A 15 -6.53 1.06 13.77
N GLY A 16 -6.90 0.15 14.68
CA GLY A 16 -6.63 -1.27 14.57
C GLY A 16 -5.22 -1.69 14.99
N VAL A 17 -4.45 -0.80 15.62
CA VAL A 17 -3.13 -1.14 16.19
C VAL A 17 -3.36 -1.88 17.51
N PRO A 18 -2.93 -3.15 17.65
CA PRO A 18 -3.16 -3.91 18.88
C PRO A 18 -2.29 -3.40 20.03
N ALA A 19 -2.85 -3.29 21.24
CA ALA A 19 -2.11 -2.87 22.43
C ALA A 19 -1.07 -3.91 22.91
N LYS A 20 -1.31 -5.18 22.61
CA LYS A 20 -0.41 -6.30 22.93
C LYS A 20 -0.13 -7.12 21.66
N LEU A 21 1.16 -7.35 21.43
CA LEU A 21 1.69 -8.05 20.27
C LEU A 21 2.58 -9.20 20.70
N LYS A 22 2.63 -10.25 19.90
CA LYS A 22 3.60 -11.34 20.02
C LYS A 22 4.34 -11.56 18.72
N LYS A 23 5.61 -11.96 18.81
CA LYS A 23 6.43 -12.31 17.65
C LYS A 23 6.03 -13.66 17.08
N VAL A 24 5.98 -13.75 15.75
CA VAL A 24 5.76 -15.01 15.04
C VAL A 24 7.12 -15.62 14.73
N LYS A 25 7.40 -16.78 15.31
CA LYS A 25 8.63 -17.52 15.03
C LYS A 25 8.68 -17.90 13.56
N GLU A 26 9.79 -17.54 12.92
CA GLU A 26 10.03 -17.85 11.52
C GLU A 26 11.44 -18.40 11.36
N LYS A 27 11.55 -19.55 10.69
CA LYS A 27 12.83 -20.23 10.49
C LYS A 27 13.73 -19.37 9.61
N GLY A 28 14.97 -19.16 10.05
CA GLY A 28 15.95 -18.36 9.32
C GLY A 28 15.76 -16.85 9.43
N VAL A 29 14.83 -16.36 10.25
CA VAL A 29 14.67 -14.92 10.52
C VAL A 29 15.06 -14.61 11.97
N PRO A 30 15.99 -13.66 12.22
CA PRO A 30 16.40 -13.25 13.55
C PRO A 30 15.22 -12.82 14.42
N LYS A 31 15.27 -13.14 15.71
CA LYS A 31 14.15 -12.91 16.66
C LYS A 31 13.68 -11.45 16.69
N TRP A 32 14.60 -10.50 16.52
CA TRP A 32 14.29 -9.06 16.53
C TRP A 32 13.55 -8.61 15.26
N LEU A 33 13.80 -9.27 14.12
CA LEU A 33 13.27 -8.92 12.80
C LEU A 33 11.98 -9.68 12.43
N GLN A 34 11.61 -10.69 13.24
CA GLN A 34 10.37 -11.43 13.07
C GLN A 34 9.15 -10.50 13.12
N ARG A 35 8.16 -10.80 12.28
CA ARG A 35 6.87 -10.10 12.28
C ARG A 35 6.13 -10.30 13.60
N SER A 36 5.20 -9.40 13.88
CA SER A 36 4.31 -9.48 15.04
C SER A 36 2.86 -9.73 14.62
N VAL A 37 2.07 -10.27 15.54
CA VAL A 37 0.61 -10.42 15.43
C VAL A 37 -0.05 -10.03 16.75
N PRO A 38 -1.36 -9.71 16.76
CA PRO A 38 -2.10 -9.48 18.00
C PRO A 38 -1.92 -10.66 18.97
N ASP A 39 -1.57 -10.38 20.22
CA ASP A 39 -1.57 -11.42 21.25
C ASP A 39 -2.96 -11.54 21.85
N GLU A 40 -3.82 -12.35 21.22
CA GLU A 40 -5.22 -12.51 21.63
C GLU A 40 -5.42 -12.90 23.10
N LYS A 41 -4.46 -13.62 23.70
CA LYS A 41 -4.55 -14.00 25.13
C LYS A 41 -4.34 -12.77 26.00
N ALA A 42 -3.24 -12.06 25.79
CA ALA A 42 -2.92 -10.84 26.53
C ALA A 42 -3.92 -9.70 26.27
N LEU A 43 -4.48 -9.62 25.06
CA LEU A 43 -5.52 -8.64 24.74
C LEU A 43 -6.83 -8.89 25.49
N LYS A 44 -7.20 -10.16 25.73
CA LYS A 44 -8.42 -10.50 26.48
C LYS A 44 -8.37 -10.08 27.94
N GLU A 45 -7.16 -9.90 28.49
CA GLU A 45 -6.93 -9.39 29.85
C GLU A 45 -7.16 -7.88 29.97
N LEU A 46 -7.26 -7.16 28.84
CA LEU A 46 -7.53 -5.73 28.81
C LEU A 46 -9.04 -5.43 28.62
N PRO A 47 -9.52 -4.27 29.12
CA PRO A 47 -10.81 -3.70 28.74
C PRO A 47 -10.96 -3.62 27.22
N GLU A 48 -12.17 -3.84 26.70
CA GLU A 48 -12.41 -3.98 25.25
C GLU A 48 -11.96 -2.74 24.46
N GLU A 49 -12.20 -1.57 25.02
CA GLU A 49 -11.84 -0.25 24.51
C GLU A 49 -10.32 0.01 24.48
N GLU A 50 -9.54 -0.74 25.24
CA GLU A 50 -8.07 -0.61 25.31
C GLU A 50 -7.33 -1.63 24.43
N ARG A 51 -8.03 -2.60 23.84
CA ARG A 51 -7.40 -3.69 23.06
C ARG A 51 -6.78 -3.19 21.76
N TYR A 52 -7.41 -2.20 21.13
CA TYR A 52 -6.99 -1.66 19.84
C TYR A 52 -7.01 -0.14 19.86
N SER A 53 -5.99 0.46 19.28
CA SER A 53 -5.81 1.91 19.22
C SER A 53 -5.20 2.32 17.88
N HIS A 54 -4.33 3.34 17.91
CA HIS A 54 -3.66 3.95 16.78
C HIS A 54 -2.16 4.14 17.08
N GLU A 55 -1.36 4.46 16.07
CA GLU A 55 0.01 4.92 16.29
C GLU A 55 -0.03 6.29 16.99
N ILE A 56 0.77 6.47 18.04
CA ILE A 56 0.83 7.68 18.88
C ILE A 56 2.24 8.28 18.99
N ASP A 57 3.26 7.54 18.54
CA ASP A 57 4.66 7.95 18.57
C ASP A 57 5.30 7.68 17.21
N SER A 58 6.03 8.66 16.66
CA SER A 58 6.70 8.54 15.36
C SER A 58 7.68 7.36 15.31
N LYS A 59 8.27 6.97 16.44
CA LYS A 59 9.11 5.75 16.52
C LYS A 59 8.36 4.49 16.09
N GLN A 60 7.05 4.42 16.32
CA GLN A 60 6.23 3.27 15.87
C GLN A 60 6.19 3.20 14.33
N VAL A 61 5.95 4.34 13.67
CA VAL A 61 5.96 4.44 12.21
C VAL A 61 7.34 4.14 11.65
N PHE A 62 8.39 4.72 12.22
CA PHE A 62 9.77 4.50 11.75
C PHE A 62 10.18 3.04 11.91
N HIS A 63 9.85 2.43 13.05
CA HIS A 63 10.05 0.99 13.28
C HIS A 63 9.29 0.15 12.26
N ARG A 64 8.01 0.47 12.01
CA ARG A 64 7.17 -0.23 11.04
C ARG A 64 7.77 -0.18 9.64
N LEU A 65 8.22 0.99 9.18
CA LEU A 65 8.79 1.16 7.85
C LEU A 65 10.18 0.52 7.74
N ALA A 66 11.14 0.99 8.55
CA ALA A 66 12.52 0.51 8.51
C ALA A 66 12.59 -1.00 8.79
N GLY A 67 11.82 -1.48 9.77
CA GLY A 67 11.77 -2.89 10.13
C GLY A 67 11.16 -3.75 9.02
N CYS A 68 10.08 -3.31 8.37
CA CYS A 68 9.50 -4.07 7.25
C CYS A 68 10.42 -4.12 6.03
N TRP A 69 11.07 -3.00 5.67
CA TRP A 69 12.02 -2.99 4.56
C TRP A 69 13.23 -3.88 4.86
N THR A 70 13.75 -3.83 6.08
CA THR A 70 14.83 -4.72 6.54
C THR A 70 14.39 -6.18 6.49
N TYR A 71 13.17 -6.48 6.94
CA TYR A 71 12.61 -7.83 6.90
C TYR A 71 12.51 -8.34 5.45
N TRP A 72 12.03 -7.51 4.52
CA TRP A 72 12.01 -7.87 3.10
C TRP A 72 13.41 -8.10 2.54
N GLY A 73 14.36 -7.20 2.79
CA GLY A 73 15.75 -7.38 2.37
C GLY A 73 16.35 -8.68 2.90
N TRP A 74 16.09 -9.01 4.17
CA TRP A 74 16.51 -10.28 4.77
C TRP A 74 15.88 -11.49 4.08
N LYS A 75 14.58 -11.44 3.79
CA LYS A 75 13.85 -12.52 3.12
C LYS A 75 14.28 -12.76 1.67
N HIS A 76 14.94 -11.78 1.07
CA HIS A 76 15.45 -11.81 -0.30
C HIS A 76 16.98 -11.88 -0.37
N ASP A 77 17.65 -12.21 0.74
CA ASP A 77 19.10 -12.43 0.81
C ASP A 77 19.93 -11.19 0.38
N TYR A 78 19.49 -9.99 0.76
CA TYR A 78 20.18 -8.72 0.44
C TYR A 78 21.30 -8.36 1.42
N PHE A 79 21.44 -9.11 2.51
CA PHE A 79 22.43 -8.83 3.57
C PHE A 79 23.38 -10.03 3.72
N ASP A 80 24.67 -9.75 3.84
CA ASP A 80 25.70 -10.77 4.07
C ASP A 80 25.68 -11.26 5.54
N SER A 81 25.30 -10.39 6.47
CA SER A 81 25.24 -10.69 7.90
C SER A 81 24.02 -10.10 8.62
N GLU A 82 23.73 -10.59 9.83
CA GLU A 82 22.70 -10.00 10.71
C GLU A 82 23.06 -8.56 11.13
N ASP A 83 24.36 -8.26 11.24
CA ASP A 83 24.81 -6.92 11.64
C ASP A 83 24.60 -5.90 10.52
N ASP A 84 24.76 -6.29 9.25
CA ASP A 84 24.40 -5.42 8.11
C ASP A 84 22.92 -5.06 8.12
N ALA A 85 22.05 -6.04 8.40
CA ALA A 85 20.61 -5.81 8.54
C ALA A 85 20.28 -4.85 9.70
N LYS A 86 21.00 -4.95 10.83
CA LYS A 86 20.84 -4.02 11.96
C LYS A 86 21.31 -2.61 11.64
N VAL A 87 22.42 -2.48 10.91
CA VAL A 87 22.92 -1.18 10.43
C VAL A 87 21.88 -0.56 9.52
N PHE A 88 21.40 -1.29 8.50
CA PHE A 88 20.38 -0.81 7.57
C PHE A 88 19.10 -0.35 8.29
N TYR A 89 18.59 -1.14 9.24
CA TYR A 89 17.45 -0.75 10.07
C TYR A 89 17.70 0.54 10.84
N SER A 90 18.86 0.64 11.50
CA SER A 90 19.20 1.76 12.39
C SER A 90 19.42 3.06 11.63
N GLU A 91 20.12 2.99 10.50
CA GLU A 91 20.35 4.14 9.63
C GLU A 91 19.05 4.65 9.03
N LEU A 92 18.17 3.77 8.54
CA LEU A 92 16.86 4.19 8.02
C LEU A 92 15.99 4.81 9.10
N ALA A 93 15.92 4.22 10.29
CA ALA A 93 15.17 4.79 11.40
C ALA A 93 15.72 6.17 11.80
N TYR A 94 17.04 6.33 11.81
CA TYR A 94 17.70 7.61 12.05
C TYR A 94 17.36 8.63 10.95
N MET A 95 17.53 8.28 9.67
CA MET A 95 17.26 9.14 8.53
C MET A 95 15.81 9.61 8.48
N LEU A 96 14.85 8.75 8.83
CA LEU A 96 13.44 9.12 8.94
C LEU A 96 13.21 10.10 10.11
N ALA A 97 13.81 9.84 11.27
CA ALA A 97 13.67 10.66 12.47
C ALA A 97 14.31 12.06 12.32
N THR A 98 15.43 12.15 11.60
CA THR A 98 16.16 13.40 11.33
C THR A 98 15.75 14.06 10.01
N GLN A 99 14.74 13.51 9.34
CA GLN A 99 14.20 14.01 8.06
C GLN A 99 15.26 14.12 6.94
N MET A 100 16.29 13.26 6.97
CA MET A 100 17.27 13.14 5.88
C MET A 100 16.68 12.49 4.63
N ALA A 101 15.68 11.63 4.83
CA ALA A 101 14.92 11.02 3.74
C ALA A 101 13.46 10.83 4.15
N ALA A 102 12.59 10.83 3.15
CA ALA A 102 11.17 10.50 3.32
C ALA A 102 10.70 9.71 2.09
N PRO A 103 10.06 8.54 2.28
CA PRO A 103 9.42 7.84 1.18
C PRO A 103 8.15 8.58 0.70
N ASN A 104 7.63 8.14 -0.45
CA ASN A 104 6.35 8.61 -0.96
C ASN A 104 5.16 8.21 -0.04
N SER A 105 4.01 8.89 -0.19
CA SER A 105 2.88 8.77 0.74
C SER A 105 2.35 7.34 0.95
N PRO A 106 2.12 6.50 -0.10
CA PRO A 106 1.68 5.11 0.09
C PRO A 106 2.58 4.25 0.96
N GLN A 107 3.90 4.48 0.97
CA GLN A 107 4.80 3.78 1.89
C GLN A 107 4.41 4.05 3.34
N TRP A 108 4.19 5.31 3.70
CA TRP A 108 3.77 5.68 5.05
C TRP A 108 2.47 5.01 5.47
N PHE A 109 1.49 4.94 4.56
CA PHE A 109 0.17 4.40 4.85
C PHE A 109 0.15 2.87 4.97
N ASN A 110 0.83 2.16 4.08
CA ASN A 110 0.56 0.74 3.85
C ASN A 110 1.72 -0.18 4.26
N THR A 111 2.96 0.30 4.18
CA THR A 111 4.14 -0.54 4.41
C THR A 111 4.22 -0.99 5.86
N GLY A 112 4.45 -2.28 6.06
CA GLY A 112 4.72 -2.84 7.37
C GLY A 112 3.52 -2.96 8.31
N LEU A 113 2.29 -2.61 7.92
CA LEU A 113 1.12 -2.81 8.78
C LEU A 113 0.94 -4.28 9.17
N HIS A 114 1.09 -5.18 8.21
CA HIS A 114 1.05 -6.62 8.47
C HIS A 114 2.29 -7.10 9.25
N TRP A 115 3.49 -6.60 8.91
CA TRP A 115 4.73 -7.02 9.56
C TRP A 115 4.79 -6.57 11.03
N ALA A 116 4.48 -5.30 11.32
CA ALA A 116 4.62 -4.71 12.65
C ALA A 116 3.47 -5.11 13.58
N TYR A 117 2.25 -5.24 13.05
CA TYR A 117 1.02 -5.35 13.85
C TYR A 117 0.15 -6.56 13.53
N GLY A 118 0.44 -7.30 12.45
CA GLY A 118 -0.45 -8.35 11.95
C GLY A 118 -1.75 -7.83 11.34
N ILE A 119 -1.85 -6.52 11.07
CA ILE A 119 -3.02 -5.92 10.43
C ILE A 119 -3.11 -6.45 9.00
N ASN A 120 -4.26 -7.01 8.66
CA ASN A 120 -4.53 -7.49 7.31
C ASN A 120 -5.97 -7.13 6.86
N GLY A 121 -6.29 -7.40 5.61
CA GLY A 121 -7.62 -7.22 5.03
C GLY A 121 -7.78 -8.05 3.76
N PRO A 122 -9.01 -8.17 3.23
CA PRO A 122 -9.25 -8.95 2.01
C PRO A 122 -8.52 -8.33 0.81
N SER A 123 -8.09 -9.18 -0.14
CA SER A 123 -7.49 -8.72 -1.39
C SER A 123 -8.38 -7.69 -2.07
N GLN A 124 -7.76 -6.61 -2.54
CA GLN A 124 -8.41 -5.56 -3.32
C GLN A 124 -8.04 -5.62 -4.80
N GLY A 125 -7.41 -6.72 -5.24
CA GLY A 125 -7.04 -6.93 -6.63
C GLY A 125 -5.79 -6.18 -7.09
N HIS A 126 -4.85 -5.92 -6.19
CA HIS A 126 -3.49 -5.53 -6.58
C HIS A 126 -2.64 -6.77 -6.87
N TYR A 127 -1.55 -6.52 -7.59
CA TYR A 127 -0.59 -7.53 -8.01
C TYR A 127 0.79 -7.18 -7.45
N TYR A 128 1.62 -8.21 -7.30
CA TYR A 128 3.03 -8.08 -6.96
C TYR A 128 3.84 -9.04 -7.83
N VAL A 129 5.14 -8.76 -7.99
CA VAL A 129 6.05 -9.68 -8.65
C VAL A 129 6.71 -10.55 -7.59
N ASP A 130 6.64 -11.87 -7.75
CA ASP A 130 7.33 -12.81 -6.90
C ASP A 130 8.85 -12.62 -7.05
N GLY A 131 9.54 -12.23 -5.97
CA GLY A 131 10.97 -11.93 -6.04
C GLY A 131 11.87 -13.13 -6.35
N LYS A 132 11.37 -14.36 -6.30
CA LYS A 132 12.13 -15.57 -6.64
C LYS A 132 11.84 -16.06 -8.05
N THR A 133 10.55 -16.09 -8.44
CA THR A 133 10.15 -16.59 -9.77
C THR A 133 10.10 -15.51 -10.83
N GLY A 134 10.00 -14.24 -10.44
CA GLY A 134 9.80 -13.10 -11.35
C GLY A 134 8.38 -13.02 -11.93
N GLU A 135 7.46 -13.87 -11.46
CA GLU A 135 6.10 -13.94 -12.00
C GLU A 135 5.18 -12.91 -11.34
N LEU A 136 4.31 -12.31 -12.15
CA LEU A 136 3.24 -11.44 -11.66
C LEU A 136 2.17 -12.29 -10.97
N LYS A 137 1.94 -12.05 -9.69
CA LYS A 137 0.94 -12.75 -8.88
C LYS A 137 -0.09 -11.78 -8.35
N ARG A 138 -1.33 -12.24 -8.27
CA ARG A 138 -2.40 -11.51 -7.59
C ARG A 138 -2.19 -11.66 -6.09
N SER A 139 -2.28 -10.55 -5.35
CA SER A 139 -2.19 -10.61 -3.89
C SER A 139 -3.41 -11.29 -3.30
N GLU A 140 -3.19 -12.15 -2.31
CA GLU A 140 -4.24 -12.87 -1.58
C GLU A 140 -4.92 -11.98 -0.53
N ASP A 141 -4.25 -10.91 -0.10
CA ASP A 141 -4.73 -10.01 0.93
C ASP A 141 -4.29 -8.55 0.72
N ALA A 142 -4.58 -7.68 1.68
CA ALA A 142 -4.36 -6.24 1.57
C ALA A 142 -2.94 -5.76 1.92
N TYR A 143 -2.22 -6.48 2.80
CA TYR A 143 -1.07 -5.90 3.50
C TYR A 143 0.14 -6.83 3.67
N THR A 144 0.08 -8.11 3.28
CA THR A 144 1.29 -8.96 3.17
C THR A 144 2.20 -8.45 2.05
N HIS A 145 1.60 -8.16 0.90
CA HIS A 145 2.19 -7.47 -0.24
C HIS A 145 1.43 -6.17 -0.46
N PRO A 146 1.67 -5.12 0.35
CA PRO A 146 0.88 -3.89 0.30
C PRO A 146 1.04 -3.18 -1.04
N GLN A 147 0.27 -2.12 -1.27
CA GLN A 147 0.52 -1.16 -2.35
C GLN A 147 1.32 0.05 -1.83
N PRO A 148 2.65 0.12 -2.04
CA PRO A 148 3.47 1.17 -1.46
C PRO A 148 4.06 2.12 -2.53
N HIS A 149 3.57 2.09 -3.77
CA HIS A 149 4.05 2.95 -4.87
C HIS A 149 3.07 4.09 -5.14
N ALA A 150 3.58 5.28 -5.43
CA ALA A 150 2.74 6.47 -5.61
C ALA A 150 2.28 6.72 -7.05
N CYS A 151 2.96 6.17 -8.06
CA CYS A 151 2.76 6.58 -9.45
C CYS A 151 2.56 5.36 -10.35
N PHE A 152 1.47 5.36 -11.12
CA PHE A 152 1.14 4.31 -12.08
C PHE A 152 0.83 4.88 -13.45
N ILE A 153 1.30 4.21 -14.49
CA ILE A 153 0.86 4.46 -15.86
C ILE A 153 -0.04 3.30 -16.28
N GLN A 154 -1.23 3.61 -16.79
CA GLN A 154 -2.20 2.60 -17.21
C GLN A 154 -2.52 2.74 -18.70
N SER A 155 -2.83 1.60 -19.32
CA SER A 155 -3.40 1.55 -20.66
C SER A 155 -4.92 1.51 -20.57
N VAL A 156 -5.54 2.00 -21.64
CA VAL A 156 -6.96 1.88 -21.90
C VAL A 156 -7.16 1.59 -23.37
N ASP A 157 -7.96 0.58 -23.66
CA ASP A 157 -8.40 0.26 -25.00
C ASP A 157 -9.77 0.88 -25.27
N ASP A 158 -10.08 1.09 -26.55
CA ASP A 158 -11.32 1.71 -27.00
C ASP A 158 -12.48 0.70 -26.97
N ASP A 159 -12.75 0.22 -25.76
CA ASP A 159 -13.79 -0.71 -25.36
C ASP A 159 -14.48 -0.17 -24.11
N LEU A 160 -15.80 -0.32 -24.01
CA LEU A 160 -16.55 0.25 -22.90
C LEU A 160 -16.40 -0.55 -21.59
N VAL A 161 -16.54 -1.87 -21.64
CA VAL A 161 -16.83 -2.70 -20.44
C VAL A 161 -15.93 -3.91 -20.25
N ASN A 162 -15.20 -4.34 -21.27
CA ASN A 162 -14.30 -5.48 -21.17
C ASN A 162 -13.03 -5.10 -20.38
N GLU A 163 -12.28 -6.13 -19.97
CA GLU A 163 -10.99 -5.95 -19.32
C GLU A 163 -10.05 -5.11 -20.21
N GLY A 164 -9.38 -4.11 -19.62
CA GLY A 164 -8.59 -3.13 -20.36
C GLY A 164 -9.38 -1.97 -20.96
N GLY A 165 -10.72 -2.03 -20.96
CA GLY A 165 -11.61 -0.96 -21.41
C GLY A 165 -11.77 0.21 -20.44
N ILE A 166 -12.66 1.14 -20.78
CA ILE A 166 -12.87 2.42 -20.08
C ILE A 166 -13.42 2.21 -18.67
N MET A 167 -14.47 1.40 -18.49
CA MET A 167 -15.06 1.19 -17.16
C MET A 167 -14.16 0.32 -16.25
N ASP A 168 -13.38 -0.59 -16.84
CA ASP A 168 -12.36 -1.33 -16.11
C ASP A 168 -11.23 -0.38 -15.65
N LEU A 169 -10.79 0.57 -16.48
CA LEU A 169 -9.84 1.61 -16.06
C LEU A 169 -10.30 2.31 -14.79
N TRP A 170 -11.54 2.83 -14.74
CA TRP A 170 -12.05 3.50 -13.55
C TRP A 170 -12.07 2.61 -12.31
N THR A 171 -12.35 1.31 -12.48
CA THR A 171 -12.27 0.33 -11.39
C THR A 171 -10.83 0.13 -10.91
N ARG A 172 -9.87 0.06 -11.84
CA ARG A 172 -8.44 -0.07 -11.52
C ARG A 172 -7.89 1.19 -10.86
N GLU A 173 -8.23 2.37 -11.35
CA GLU A 173 -7.84 3.66 -10.73
C GLU A 173 -8.41 3.78 -9.31
N ALA A 174 -9.67 3.41 -9.11
CA ALA A 174 -10.29 3.41 -7.78
C ALA A 174 -9.53 2.55 -6.76
N ARG A 175 -9.00 1.39 -7.20
CA ARG A 175 -8.13 0.54 -6.35
C ARG A 175 -6.83 1.24 -5.99
N LEU A 176 -6.22 1.98 -6.92
CA LEU A 176 -4.99 2.73 -6.67
C LEU A 176 -5.22 3.91 -5.71
N PHE A 177 -6.30 4.69 -5.94
CA PHE A 177 -6.66 5.82 -5.09
C PHE A 177 -6.97 5.41 -3.65
N LYS A 178 -7.66 4.28 -3.45
CA LYS A 178 -7.95 3.70 -2.12
C LYS A 178 -6.70 3.52 -1.26
N TYR A 179 -5.53 3.28 -1.86
CA TYR A 179 -4.26 3.09 -1.17
C TYR A 179 -3.33 4.31 -1.26
N GLY A 180 -3.84 5.46 -1.71
CA GLY A 180 -3.11 6.72 -1.78
C GLY A 180 -2.19 6.86 -2.99
N SER A 181 -2.36 6.04 -4.02
CA SER A 181 -1.56 6.08 -5.25
C SER A 181 -2.23 6.95 -6.31
N GLY A 182 -1.44 7.66 -7.12
CA GLY A 182 -1.89 8.37 -8.31
C GLY A 182 -1.63 7.60 -9.59
N THR A 183 -2.34 7.96 -10.66
CA THR A 183 -2.21 7.31 -11.96
C THR A 183 -2.41 8.27 -13.11
N GLY A 184 -1.85 7.93 -14.27
CA GLY A 184 -2.09 8.59 -15.54
C GLY A 184 -2.26 7.54 -16.65
N SER A 185 -3.09 7.88 -17.64
CA SER A 185 -3.43 7.00 -18.74
C SER A 185 -3.30 7.73 -20.08
N ASN A 186 -2.86 7.01 -21.12
CA ASN A 186 -2.86 7.54 -22.48
C ASN A 186 -4.20 7.22 -23.16
N PHE A 187 -5.00 8.25 -23.42
CA PHE A 187 -6.32 8.14 -24.02
C PHE A 187 -6.35 8.31 -25.54
N SER A 188 -5.21 8.40 -26.23
CA SER A 188 -5.16 8.65 -27.68
C SER A 188 -5.82 7.55 -28.53
N LYS A 189 -6.03 6.35 -27.96
CA LYS A 189 -6.75 5.27 -28.64
C LYS A 189 -8.27 5.43 -28.59
N ILE A 190 -8.81 6.21 -27.65
CA ILE A 190 -10.25 6.36 -27.46
C ILE A 190 -10.82 7.18 -28.62
N ARG A 191 -11.84 6.63 -29.29
CA ARG A 191 -12.44 7.27 -30.45
C ARG A 191 -13.06 8.62 -30.12
N GLY A 192 -13.04 9.51 -31.09
CA GLY A 192 -13.63 10.84 -31.02
C GLY A 192 -15.15 10.82 -30.89
N SER A 193 -15.70 11.99 -30.57
CA SER A 193 -17.15 12.18 -30.57
C SER A 193 -17.70 11.97 -31.99
N ASN A 194 -18.89 11.41 -32.08
CA ASN A 194 -19.59 11.13 -33.34
C ASN A 194 -18.96 10.06 -34.24
N GLU A 195 -17.90 9.37 -33.82
CA GLU A 195 -17.36 8.21 -34.52
C GLU A 195 -18.30 6.99 -34.42
N PRO A 196 -18.37 6.13 -35.46
CA PRO A 196 -19.31 5.02 -35.50
C PRO A 196 -18.99 3.95 -34.44
N LEU A 197 -20.05 3.30 -33.93
CA LEU A 197 -19.95 2.14 -33.02
C LEU A 197 -20.36 0.85 -33.74
N SER A 198 -19.74 -0.27 -33.37
CA SER A 198 -20.01 -1.58 -33.97
C SER A 198 -21.44 -2.06 -33.74
N GLY A 199 -22.03 -1.75 -32.58
CA GLY A 199 -23.43 -2.07 -32.25
C GLY A 199 -24.47 -1.09 -32.79
N GLY A 200 -24.07 -0.12 -33.63
CA GLY A 200 -24.90 0.99 -34.07
C GLY A 200 -24.82 2.20 -33.13
N GLY A 201 -25.20 3.37 -33.66
CA GLY A 201 -25.08 4.64 -32.95
C GLY A 201 -23.71 5.30 -33.11
N ARG A 202 -23.42 6.29 -32.24
CA ARG A 202 -22.23 7.13 -32.33
C ARG A 202 -21.59 7.31 -30.95
N SER A 203 -20.26 7.39 -30.93
CA SER A 203 -19.47 7.61 -29.71
C SER A 203 -19.78 8.94 -29.04
N SER A 204 -19.80 8.96 -27.70
CA SER A 204 -19.86 10.16 -26.89
C SER A 204 -18.53 10.94 -26.83
N GLY A 205 -17.44 10.33 -27.32
CA GLY A 205 -16.08 10.88 -27.31
C GLY A 205 -15.41 10.89 -25.94
N LEU A 206 -14.08 10.99 -25.95
CA LEU A 206 -13.22 10.96 -24.76
C LEU A 206 -13.67 11.90 -23.63
N MET A 207 -14.04 13.15 -23.95
CA MET A 207 -14.36 14.15 -22.93
C MET A 207 -15.56 13.75 -22.06
N SER A 208 -16.50 12.97 -22.60
CA SER A 208 -17.64 12.45 -21.84
C SER A 208 -17.19 11.45 -20.77
N PHE A 209 -16.23 10.57 -21.11
CA PHE A 209 -15.68 9.60 -20.18
C PHE A 209 -14.76 10.25 -19.14
N LEU A 210 -13.96 11.26 -19.52
CA LEU A 210 -13.12 11.99 -18.57
C LEU A 210 -13.94 12.71 -17.49
N LYS A 211 -15.15 13.21 -17.82
CA LYS A 211 -16.07 13.77 -16.80
C LYS A 211 -16.52 12.71 -15.79
N ILE A 212 -16.71 11.46 -16.23
CA ILE A 212 -17.05 10.35 -15.32
C ILE A 212 -15.84 10.03 -14.44
N GLY A 213 -14.65 9.90 -15.04
CA GLY A 213 -13.41 9.65 -14.32
C GLY A 213 -13.10 10.73 -13.27
N ASP A 214 -13.25 12.01 -13.61
CA ASP A 214 -13.09 13.14 -12.69
C ASP A 214 -14.04 13.05 -11.48
N ARG A 215 -15.32 12.77 -11.74
CA ARG A 215 -16.31 12.59 -10.66
C ARG A 215 -16.01 11.37 -9.79
N ALA A 216 -15.55 10.27 -10.39
CA ALA A 216 -15.15 9.07 -9.66
C ALA A 216 -13.92 9.33 -8.79
N ALA A 217 -12.87 9.93 -9.35
CA ALA A 217 -11.66 10.28 -8.62
C ALA A 217 -11.95 11.26 -7.47
N GLY A 218 -12.79 12.27 -7.69
CA GLY A 218 -13.20 13.23 -6.64
C GLY A 218 -14.01 12.61 -5.49
N ALA A 219 -14.62 11.44 -5.70
CA ALA A 219 -15.39 10.73 -4.68
C ALA A 219 -14.54 9.79 -3.82
N ILE A 220 -13.34 9.43 -4.27
CA ILE A 220 -12.45 8.49 -3.57
C ILE A 220 -11.37 9.28 -2.85
N LYS A 221 -11.21 9.03 -1.54
CA LYS A 221 -10.24 9.68 -0.66
C LYS A 221 -9.49 8.66 0.19
#